data_AF-A0A8J9RGA2-F1
#
_entry.id   AF-A0A8J9RGA2-F1
#
_cell.length_a   1.000
_cell.length_b   1.000
_cell.length_c   1.000
_cell.angle_alpha   90.00
_cell.angle_beta   90.00
_cell.angle_gamma   90.00
#
_symmetry.space_group_name_H-M   'P 1'
#
loop_
_entity.id
_entity.type
_entity.pdbx_description
1 polymer ?
#
loop_
_entity_poly.entity_id
_entity_poly.type
_entity_poly.pdbx_seq_one_letter_code
_entity_poly.pdbx_strand_id
1 'polypeptide(L)'
;MGQTNSRVGDDSQIEERIESGVRVTIDLLNQLSGQPRSKSSDAAGRSLRDTVGQPEEESVVVLRRDPKLQEALRHSHRVGDMLLKIEEQEMAKVNQLTDDLLKQEYRAPLRETPCLQEREACLQCYKKNSQDVLKCADAVAAYAACAQQAVAMASS
;
A
#
# COMPACT_ATOMS: atom_id res chain seq x y z
N MET A 1 -12.12 -42.22 -27.76
CA MET A 1 -11.03 -42.21 -26.76
C MET A 1 -10.60 -40.76 -26.60
N GLY A 2 -11.03 -39.95 -25.63
CA GLY A 2 -11.61 -40.24 -24.33
C GLY A 2 -10.57 -40.01 -23.23
N GLN A 3 -10.27 -38.75 -22.90
CA GLN A 3 -10.23 -38.20 -21.52
C GLN A 3 -9.57 -36.82 -21.49
N THR A 4 -10.38 -35.82 -21.14
CA THR A 4 -9.98 -34.50 -20.65
C THR A 4 -9.97 -34.58 -19.11
N ASN A 5 -8.83 -34.35 -18.47
CA ASN A 5 -8.78 -34.19 -17.01
C ASN A 5 -9.05 -32.73 -16.67
N SER A 6 -10.34 -32.43 -16.44
CA SER A 6 -10.76 -31.22 -15.74
C SER A 6 -10.48 -31.43 -14.26
N ARG A 7 -9.59 -30.62 -13.69
CA ARG A 7 -9.39 -30.55 -12.24
C ARG A 7 -10.11 -29.29 -11.76
N VAL A 8 -11.40 -29.43 -11.48
CA VAL A 8 -12.19 -28.44 -10.75
C VAL A 8 -11.66 -28.44 -9.32
N GLY A 9 -10.89 -27.41 -8.99
CA GLY A 9 -10.54 -27.08 -7.61
C GLY A 9 -11.71 -26.35 -6.99
N ASP A 10 -12.28 -26.95 -5.95
CA ASP A 10 -13.34 -26.41 -5.11
C ASP A 10 -12.79 -25.20 -4.32
N ASP A 11 -13.02 -24.00 -4.85
CA ASP A 11 -12.63 -22.71 -4.23
C ASP A 11 -13.66 -22.21 -3.19
N SER A 12 -14.54 -23.07 -2.71
CA SER A 12 -15.72 -22.66 -1.92
C SER A 12 -15.54 -22.73 -0.39
N GLN A 13 -14.32 -22.94 0.12
CA GLN A 13 -14.09 -23.18 1.57
C GLN A 13 -13.09 -22.27 2.27
N ILE A 14 -12.74 -21.11 1.70
CA ILE A 14 -11.88 -20.12 2.38
C ILE A 14 -12.61 -18.79 2.55
N GLU A 15 -13.83 -18.80 3.10
CA GLU A 15 -14.51 -17.56 3.52
C GLU A 15 -14.95 -17.54 4.99
N GLU A 16 -14.54 -18.51 5.81
CA GLU A 16 -15.03 -18.59 7.19
C GLU A 16 -13.92 -18.87 8.20
N ARG A 17 -13.12 -17.84 8.50
CA ARG A 17 -12.18 -17.63 9.64
C ARG A 17 -11.16 -16.60 9.17
N ILE A 18 -11.10 -15.35 9.63
CA ILE A 18 -11.09 -14.85 11.00
C ILE A 18 -11.61 -13.40 10.98
N GLU A 19 -12.85 -13.15 11.41
CA GLU A 19 -13.28 -11.80 11.80
C GLU A 19 -13.15 -11.64 13.32
N SER A 20 -11.91 -11.61 13.80
CA SER A 20 -11.61 -11.06 15.13
C SER A 20 -10.46 -10.09 14.99
N GLY A 21 -10.71 -8.97 14.32
CA GLY A 21 -9.78 -7.86 14.28
C GLY A 21 -9.81 -7.11 15.60
N VAL A 22 -8.78 -7.25 16.43
CA VAL A 22 -8.60 -6.41 17.61
C VAL A 22 -8.11 -5.04 17.15
N ARG A 23 -8.92 -3.99 17.34
CA ARG A 23 -8.51 -2.62 17.05
C ARG A 23 -7.58 -2.12 18.16
N VAL A 24 -6.30 -2.02 17.86
CA VAL A 24 -5.30 -1.46 18.77
C VAL A 24 -5.16 0.03 18.49
N THR A 25 -5.38 0.85 19.51
CA THR A 25 -5.17 2.31 19.40
C THR A 25 -3.68 2.63 19.51
N ILE A 26 -3.24 3.68 18.83
CA ILE A 26 -1.86 4.17 18.88
C ILE A 26 -1.41 4.44 20.33
N ASP A 27 -2.31 4.93 21.19
CA ASP A 27 -2.03 5.12 22.61
C ASP A 27 -1.76 3.82 23.37
N LEU A 28 -2.38 2.71 22.96
CA LEU A 28 -2.14 1.38 23.52
C LEU A 28 -0.79 0.83 23.02
N LEU A 29 -0.45 1.03 21.74
CA LEU A 29 0.89 0.71 21.22
C LEU A 29 1.98 1.49 21.96
N ASN A 30 1.76 2.78 22.23
CA ASN A 30 2.69 3.64 22.97
C ASN A 30 2.83 3.23 24.44
N GLN A 31 1.77 2.69 25.04
CA GLN A 31 1.81 2.14 26.39
C GLN A 31 2.58 0.82 26.46
N LEU A 32 2.40 -0.06 25.48
CA LEU A 32 3.15 -1.32 25.38
C LEU A 32 4.63 -1.09 25.06
N SER A 33 4.97 -0.01 24.36
CA SER A 33 6.35 0.40 24.08
C SER A 33 7.02 1.20 25.21
N GLY A 34 6.33 1.39 26.34
CA GLY A 34 6.91 2.00 27.55
C GLY A 34 7.00 3.53 27.52
N GLN A 35 6.27 4.23 26.63
CA GLN A 35 6.24 5.68 26.64
C GLN A 35 5.23 6.24 27.67
N PRO A 36 5.60 7.29 28.43
CA PRO A 36 4.69 7.91 29.39
C PRO A 36 3.57 8.69 28.69
N ARG A 37 2.34 8.57 29.19
CA ARG A 37 1.15 9.25 28.65
C ARG A 37 1.31 10.77 28.59
N SER A 38 1.02 11.38 27.44
CA SER A 38 0.78 12.83 27.35
C SER A 38 -0.64 13.13 27.86
N LYS A 39 -0.74 13.82 29.01
CA LYS A 39 -2.02 14.28 29.54
C LYS A 39 -2.42 15.57 28.83
N SER A 40 -3.61 15.62 28.26
CA SER A 40 -4.28 16.86 27.88
C SER A 40 -5.57 17.06 28.70
N SER A 41 -5.88 18.33 28.92
CA SER A 41 -7.06 18.97 29.52
C SER A 41 -7.06 19.30 31.03
N ASP A 42 -7.26 20.59 31.27
CA ASP A 42 -7.52 21.27 32.53
C ASP A 42 -8.87 20.86 33.16
N ALA A 43 -8.90 20.73 34.50
CA ALA A 43 -9.70 21.58 35.41
C ALA A 43 -9.90 20.92 36.80
N ALA A 44 -9.72 21.75 37.84
CA ALA A 44 -10.27 21.65 39.20
C ALA A 44 -9.72 20.59 40.18
N GLY A 45 -8.57 20.93 40.78
CA GLY A 45 -8.37 21.03 42.23
C GLY A 45 -8.98 19.99 43.18
N ARG A 46 -8.11 19.12 43.70
CA ARG A 46 -7.94 18.90 45.16
C ARG A 46 -6.49 18.51 45.45
N SER A 47 -5.84 19.36 46.23
CA SER A 47 -4.52 19.14 46.81
C SER A 47 -4.67 18.30 48.08
N LEU A 48 -4.03 17.14 48.14
CA LEU A 48 -3.25 16.75 49.31
C LEU A 48 -1.93 16.17 48.81
N ARG A 49 -0.85 16.80 49.26
CA ARG A 49 0.53 16.35 49.10
C ARG A 49 0.76 15.05 49.87
N ASP A 50 1.87 14.43 49.49
CA ASP A 50 2.66 13.46 50.24
C ASP A 50 2.19 12.00 50.19
N THR A 51 2.64 11.31 49.13
CA THR A 51 3.64 10.26 49.32
C THR A 51 4.67 10.33 48.19
N VAL A 52 5.85 10.84 48.52
CA VAL A 52 7.09 10.49 47.82
C VAL A 52 7.28 8.97 48.03
N GLY A 53 6.77 8.18 47.10
CA GLY A 53 7.15 6.79 46.92
C GLY A 53 8.26 6.76 45.90
N GLN A 54 9.47 6.42 46.34
CA GLN A 54 10.61 6.12 45.48
C GLN A 54 10.20 5.16 44.36
N PRO A 55 10.85 5.24 43.18
CA PRO A 55 10.56 4.32 42.09
C PRO A 55 10.85 2.89 42.55
N GLU A 56 9.82 2.05 42.62
CA GLU A 56 10.01 0.62 42.87
C GLU A 56 10.64 -0.02 41.63
N GLU A 57 11.96 0.05 41.62
CA GLU A 57 12.92 -0.78 40.88
C GLU A 57 12.59 -2.29 40.97
N GLU A 58 11.72 -2.72 41.89
CA GLU A 58 11.34 -4.12 42.09
C GLU A 58 10.61 -4.73 40.89
N SER A 59 9.82 -3.95 40.14
CA SER A 59 9.05 -4.46 38.99
C SER A 59 9.93 -4.82 37.78
N VAL A 60 11.09 -4.17 37.64
CA VAL A 60 12.07 -4.46 36.57
C VAL A 60 13.00 -5.62 36.95
N VAL A 61 13.21 -5.85 38.25
CA VAL A 61 14.09 -6.91 38.76
C VAL A 61 13.38 -8.28 38.82
N VAL A 62 12.07 -8.32 39.07
CA VAL A 62 11.29 -9.58 39.11
C VAL A 62 11.17 -10.23 37.72
N LEU A 63 11.02 -9.43 36.64
CA LEU A 63 11.02 -9.93 35.26
C LEU A 63 12.32 -10.65 34.86
N ARG A 64 13.44 -10.40 35.56
CA ARG A 64 14.73 -11.04 35.31
C ARG A 64 14.94 -12.36 36.05
N ARG A 65 14.05 -12.78 36.97
CA ARG A 65 14.33 -13.92 37.86
C ARG A 65 13.60 -15.23 37.52
N ASP A 66 12.51 -15.17 36.77
CA ASP A 66 11.74 -16.38 36.44
C ASP A 66 12.39 -17.18 35.29
N PRO A 67 12.93 -18.39 35.56
CA PRO A 67 13.64 -19.16 34.55
C PRO A 67 12.73 -19.61 33.41
N LYS A 68 11.44 -19.87 33.71
CA LYS A 68 10.43 -20.22 32.70
C LYS A 68 10.14 -19.07 31.76
N LEU A 69 10.12 -17.84 32.27
CA LEU A 69 9.91 -16.66 31.44
C LEU A 69 11.10 -16.40 30.52
N GLN A 70 12.33 -16.55 31.04
CA GLN A 70 13.53 -16.43 30.21
C GLN A 70 13.61 -17.51 29.12
N GLU A 71 13.23 -18.76 29.43
CA GLU A 71 13.14 -19.85 28.46
C GLU A 71 12.14 -19.51 27.34
N ALA A 72 10.94 -19.03 27.73
CA ALA A 72 9.90 -18.62 26.79
C ALA A 72 10.34 -17.45 25.89
N LEU A 73 11.03 -16.45 26.45
CA LEU A 73 11.59 -15.34 25.69
C LEU A 73 12.67 -15.83 24.71
N ARG A 74 13.61 -16.67 25.15
CA ARG A 74 14.64 -17.25 24.27
C ARG A 74 14.04 -18.11 23.17
N HIS A 75 12.95 -18.81 23.45
CA HIS A 75 12.21 -19.56 22.45
C HIS A 75 11.53 -18.63 21.44
N SER A 76 10.84 -17.59 21.93
CA SER A 76 10.21 -16.58 21.09
C SER A 76 11.20 -15.85 20.20
N HIS A 77 12.37 -15.45 20.73
CA HIS A 77 13.44 -14.85 19.93
C HIS A 77 13.96 -15.79 18.83
N ARG A 78 14.21 -17.06 19.15
CA ARG A 78 14.66 -18.05 18.13
C ARG A 78 13.64 -18.23 17.01
N VAL A 79 12.35 -18.31 17.35
CA VAL A 79 11.29 -18.44 16.36
C VAL A 79 11.16 -17.14 15.56
N GLY A 80 11.26 -15.98 16.21
CA GLY A 80 11.27 -14.66 15.56
C GLY A 80 12.40 -14.51 14.56
N ASP A 81 13.63 -14.85 14.95
CA ASP A 81 14.81 -14.81 14.06
C ASP A 81 14.66 -15.74 12.86
N MET A 82 14.02 -16.89 13.05
CA MET A 82 13.72 -17.81 11.95
C MET A 82 12.67 -17.23 10.99
N LEU A 83 11.60 -16.64 11.54
CA LEU A 83 10.54 -16.01 10.74
C LEU A 83 11.07 -14.83 9.92
N LEU A 84 11.92 -13.98 10.50
CA LEU A 84 12.55 -12.86 9.78
C LEU A 84 13.41 -13.33 8.60
N LYS A 85 14.14 -14.44 8.76
CA LYS A 85 14.92 -15.03 7.65
C LYS A 85 14.02 -15.58 6.55
N ILE A 86 12.89 -16.19 6.92
CA ILE A 86 11.92 -16.70 5.94
C ILE A 86 11.25 -15.53 5.21
N GLU A 87 10.86 -14.48 5.94
CA GLU A 87 10.29 -13.26 5.37
C GLU A 87 11.22 -12.64 4.33
N GLU A 88 12.52 -12.47 4.64
CA GLU A 88 13.50 -11.94 3.71
C GLU A 88 13.61 -12.80 2.43
N GLN A 89 13.59 -14.12 2.57
CA GLN A 89 13.63 -15.04 1.43
C GLN A 89 12.36 -14.97 0.58
N GLU A 90 11.18 -14.90 1.19
CA GLU A 90 9.92 -14.79 0.46
C GLU A 90 9.79 -13.43 -0.23
N MET A 91 10.22 -12.35 0.42
CA MET A 91 10.27 -11.01 -0.18
C MET A 91 11.13 -10.99 -1.46
N ALA A 92 12.29 -11.67 -1.45
CA ALA A 92 13.12 -11.80 -2.63
C ALA A 92 12.41 -12.54 -3.78
N LYS A 93 11.67 -13.61 -3.47
CA LYS A 93 10.89 -14.37 -4.47
C LYS A 93 9.74 -13.55 -5.06
N VAL A 94 9.01 -12.80 -4.22
CA VAL A 94 7.91 -11.93 -4.67
C VAL A 94 8.44 -10.83 -5.59
N ASN A 95 9.57 -10.22 -5.24
CA ASN A 95 10.20 -9.21 -6.10
C ASN A 95 10.63 -9.80 -7.45
N GLN A 96 11.26 -10.98 -7.44
CA GLN A 96 11.64 -11.65 -8.68
C GLN A 96 10.42 -11.98 -9.55
N LEU A 97 9.34 -12.49 -8.95
CA LEU A 97 8.10 -12.77 -9.67
C LEU A 97 7.48 -11.49 -10.24
N THR A 98 7.51 -10.40 -9.48
CA THR A 98 7.02 -9.09 -9.93
C THR A 98 7.82 -8.59 -11.13
N ASP A 99 9.14 -8.68 -11.08
CA ASP A 99 10.01 -8.30 -12.20
C ASP A 99 9.76 -9.16 -13.44
N ASP A 100 9.55 -10.45 -13.26
CA ASP A 100 9.28 -11.36 -14.36
C ASP A 100 7.88 -11.13 -14.96
N LEU A 101 6.87 -10.85 -14.13
CA LEU A 101 5.56 -10.40 -14.59
C LEU A 101 5.65 -9.07 -15.33
N LEU A 102 6.40 -8.09 -14.84
CA LEU A 102 6.60 -6.80 -15.53
C LEU A 102 7.31 -6.94 -16.88
N LYS A 103 8.18 -7.94 -17.04
CA LYS A 103 8.81 -8.27 -18.33
C LYS A 103 7.86 -9.00 -19.27
N GLN A 104 6.98 -9.85 -18.73
CA GLN A 104 6.03 -10.66 -19.49
C GLN A 104 4.77 -9.87 -19.88
N GLU A 105 4.33 -8.93 -19.04
CA GLU A 105 3.25 -8.02 -19.37
C GLU A 105 3.68 -7.18 -20.56
N TYR A 106 2.95 -7.36 -21.65
CA TYR A 106 3.10 -6.62 -22.87
C TYR A 106 2.99 -5.12 -22.57
N ARG A 107 4.13 -4.42 -22.48
CA ARG A 107 4.16 -2.98 -22.63
C ARG A 107 3.82 -2.70 -24.08
N ALA A 108 2.58 -2.27 -24.33
CA ALA A 108 2.19 -1.77 -25.64
C ALA A 108 3.28 -0.79 -26.11
N PRO A 109 3.86 -0.99 -27.31
CA PRO A 109 4.85 -0.08 -27.84
C PRO A 109 4.33 1.33 -27.68
N LEU A 110 5.13 2.20 -27.07
CA LEU A 110 4.81 3.61 -26.90
C LEU A 110 4.84 4.26 -28.29
N ARG A 111 3.85 3.96 -29.11
CA ARG A 111 3.63 4.61 -30.40
C ARG A 111 3.36 6.06 -30.06
N GLU A 112 4.09 6.96 -30.71
CA GLU A 112 3.75 8.38 -30.63
C GLU A 112 2.28 8.53 -30.97
N THR A 113 1.56 9.27 -30.11
CA THR A 113 0.14 9.47 -30.33
C THR A 113 -0.01 10.25 -31.65
N PRO A 114 -0.80 9.74 -32.61
CA PRO A 114 -0.93 10.42 -33.89
C PRO A 114 -1.54 11.81 -33.67
N CYS A 115 -1.10 12.77 -34.48
CA CYS A 115 -1.64 14.13 -34.52
C CYS A 115 -1.44 14.95 -33.24
N LEU A 116 -0.34 14.72 -32.50
CA LEU A 116 -0.04 15.46 -31.27
C LEU A 116 0.05 16.97 -31.48
N GLN A 117 0.66 17.43 -32.57
CA GLN A 117 0.84 18.86 -32.84
C GLN A 117 -0.50 19.54 -33.13
N GLU A 118 -1.32 18.94 -33.99
CA GLU A 118 -2.64 19.45 -34.36
C GLU A 118 -3.59 19.44 -33.17
N ARG A 119 -3.50 18.38 -32.33
CA ARG A 119 -4.25 18.31 -31.06
C ARG A 119 -3.89 19.46 -30.13
N GLU A 120 -2.59 19.71 -29.93
CA GLU A 120 -2.13 20.76 -29.03
C GLU A 120 -2.49 22.16 -29.57
N ALA A 121 -2.37 22.39 -30.89
CA ALA A 121 -2.83 23.61 -31.53
C ALA A 121 -4.34 23.85 -31.35
N CYS A 122 -5.16 22.80 -31.49
CA CYS A 122 -6.61 22.87 -31.27
C CYS A 122 -6.94 23.23 -29.81
N LEU A 123 -6.30 22.57 -28.84
CA LEU A 123 -6.48 22.88 -27.42
C LEU A 123 -6.02 24.29 -27.06
N GLN A 124 -4.90 24.74 -27.61
CA GLN A 124 -4.41 26.10 -27.40
C GLN A 124 -5.34 27.14 -28.01
N CYS A 125 -5.97 26.85 -29.15
CA CYS A 125 -6.97 27.75 -29.73
C CYS A 125 -8.18 27.90 -28.81
N TYR A 126 -8.73 26.80 -28.30
CA TYR A 126 -9.87 26.85 -27.37
C TYR A 126 -9.54 27.56 -26.06
N LYS A 127 -8.33 27.35 -25.52
CA LYS A 127 -7.86 28.07 -24.33
C LYS A 127 -7.81 29.59 -24.55
N LYS A 128 -7.42 30.02 -25.75
CA LYS A 128 -7.34 31.46 -26.11
C LYS A 128 -8.69 32.08 -26.44
N ASN A 129 -9.63 31.30 -26.99
CA ASN A 129 -10.93 31.77 -27.48
C ASN A 129 -12.11 31.15 -26.72
N SER A 130 -12.07 31.19 -25.38
CA SER A 130 -13.08 30.56 -24.53
C SER A 130 -14.50 31.15 -24.67
N GLN A 131 -14.62 32.40 -25.11
CA GLN A 131 -15.90 33.08 -25.34
C GLN A 131 -16.45 32.88 -26.76
N ASP A 132 -15.58 32.53 -27.73
CA ASP A 132 -15.97 32.37 -29.12
C ASP A 132 -15.18 31.21 -29.76
N VAL A 133 -15.68 30.00 -29.48
CA VAL A 133 -15.07 28.74 -29.89
C VAL A 133 -15.10 28.52 -31.41
N LEU A 134 -15.94 29.25 -32.16
CA LEU A 134 -16.06 29.11 -33.61
C LEU A 134 -14.81 29.62 -34.35
N LYS A 135 -14.05 30.53 -33.73
CA LYS A 135 -12.75 30.99 -34.25
C LYS A 135 -11.72 29.87 -34.37
N CYS A 136 -11.95 28.72 -33.72
CA CYS A 136 -11.06 27.56 -33.76
C CYS A 136 -11.42 26.54 -34.85
N ALA A 137 -12.36 26.85 -35.74
CA ALA A 137 -12.78 25.96 -36.82
C ALA A 137 -11.61 25.40 -37.65
N ASP A 138 -10.63 26.25 -38.00
CA ASP A 138 -9.47 25.83 -38.79
C ASP A 138 -8.56 24.86 -38.01
N ALA A 139 -8.35 25.09 -36.72
CA ALA A 139 -7.55 24.21 -35.86
C ALA A 139 -8.23 22.85 -35.65
N VAL A 140 -9.57 22.84 -35.56
CA VAL A 140 -10.37 21.61 -35.50
C VAL A 140 -10.31 20.86 -36.82
N ALA A 141 -10.43 21.55 -37.95
CA ALA A 141 -10.35 20.94 -39.28
C ALA A 141 -8.98 20.30 -39.53
N ALA A 142 -7.90 20.97 -39.13
CA ALA A 142 -6.54 20.42 -39.20
C ALA A 142 -6.39 19.14 -38.36
N TYR A 143 -6.88 19.15 -37.12
CA TYR A 143 -6.84 17.96 -36.26
C TYR A 143 -7.67 16.80 -36.82
N ALA A 144 -8.86 17.09 -37.35
CA ALA A 144 -9.73 16.08 -37.97
C ALA A 144 -9.09 15.46 -39.23
N ALA A 145 -8.48 16.29 -40.08
CA ALA A 145 -7.79 15.81 -41.29
C ALA A 145 -6.62 14.88 -40.93
N CYS A 146 -5.79 15.27 -39.95
CA CYS A 146 -4.71 14.41 -39.48
C CYS A 146 -5.25 13.10 -38.89
N ALA A 147 -6.30 13.15 -38.07
CA ALA A 147 -6.87 11.95 -37.45
C ALA A 147 -7.40 10.96 -38.50
N GLN A 148 -8.06 11.45 -39.55
CA GLN A 148 -8.53 10.62 -40.66
C GLN A 148 -7.37 9.94 -41.41
N GLN A 149 -6.29 10.68 -41.68
CA GLN A 149 -5.09 10.12 -42.31
C GLN A 149 -4.42 9.07 -41.42
N ALA A 150 -4.29 9.32 -40.12
CA ALA A 150 -3.70 8.39 -39.18
C ALA A 150 -4.48 7.07 -39.08
N VAL A 151 -5.82 7.14 -39.09
CA VAL A 151 -6.68 5.94 -39.11
C VAL A 151 -6.53 5.19 -40.42
N ALA A 152 -6.51 5.88 -41.56
CA ALA A 152 -6.30 5.26 -42.86
C ALA A 152 -4.95 4.51 -42.92
N MET A 153 -3.87 5.13 -42.44
CA MET A 153 -2.54 4.52 -42.37
C MET A 153 -2.44 3.33 -41.40
N ALA A 154 -3.28 3.28 -40.36
CA ALA A 154 -3.31 2.16 -39.42
C ALA A 154 -4.09 0.95 -39.95
N SER A 155 -4.93 1.15 -40.97
CA SER A 155 -5.79 0.12 -41.58
C SER A 155 -5.20 -0.53 -42.84
N SER A 156 -4.10 0.01 -43.37
CA SER A 156 -3.37 -0.43 -44.57
C SER A 156 -2.13 -1.25 -44.22
#